data_AF-A0AA51L3D5-F1
#
_entry.id   AF-A0AA51L3D5-F1
#
_cell.length_a   1.000
_cell.length_b   1.000
_cell.length_c   1.000
_cell.angle_alpha   90.00
_cell.angle_beta   90.00
_cell.angle_gamma   90.00
#
_symmetry.space_group_name_H-M   'P 1'
#
loop_
_entity.id
_entity.type
_entity.pdbx_description
1 polymer ?
#
loop_
_entity_poly.entity_id
_entity_poly.type
_entity_poly.pdbx_seq_one_letter_code
_entity_poly.pdbx_strand_id
1 'polypeptide(L)' 'MEFSLCSYDGALPVEVTIDDDNGRYTIRKSDTSGEYFNSPRELIQWVKVHFHPDEFCHPDKFREMLSKMAEYELNELLY' A
#
# COMPACT_ATOMS: atom_id res chain seq x y z
N MET A 1 5.17 7.33 4.65
CA MET A 1 3.70 7.24 4.64
C MET A 1 3.25 5.86 5.06
N GLU A 2 2.19 5.79 5.86
CA GLU A 2 1.63 4.56 6.40
C GLU A 2 0.12 4.55 6.22
N PHE A 3 -0.44 3.43 5.79
CA PHE A 3 -1.87 3.25 5.56
C PHE A 3 -2.35 1.98 6.26
N SER A 4 -3.56 2.03 6.78
CA SER A 4 -4.26 0.88 7.36
C SER A 4 -5.64 0.77 6.73
N LEU A 5 -5.89 -0.35 6.06
CA LEU A 5 -7.09 -0.61 5.28
C LEU A 5 -7.86 -1.79 5.87
N CYS A 6 -9.15 -1.61 6.12
CA CYS A 6 -10.04 -2.69 6.52
C CYS A 6 -10.30 -3.62 5.32
N SER A 7 -9.88 -4.88 5.41
CA SER A 7 -10.14 -5.92 4.40
C SER A 7 -11.23 -6.86 4.88
N TYR A 8 -12.01 -7.42 3.95
CA TYR A 8 -13.02 -8.45 4.26
C TYR A 8 -12.42 -9.84 4.49
N ASP A 9 -11.17 -10.05 4.06
CA ASP A 9 -10.53 -11.37 4.00
C ASP A 9 -9.91 -11.83 5.34
N GLY A 10 -9.90 -11.00 6.39
CA GLY A 10 -9.38 -11.43 7.68
C GLY A 10 -9.66 -10.51 8.85
N ALA A 11 -9.20 -10.93 10.03
CA ALA A 11 -9.46 -10.23 11.29
C ALA A 11 -8.55 -8.99 11.51
N LEU A 12 -7.48 -8.87 10.73
CA LEU A 12 -6.51 -7.78 10.83
C LEU A 12 -6.60 -6.86 9.60
N PRO A 13 -6.35 -5.55 9.77
CA PRO A 13 -6.26 -4.64 8.64
C PRO A 13 -5.04 -4.96 7.76
N VAL A 14 -5.13 -4.60 6.49
CA VAL A 14 -3.99 -4.55 5.58
C VAL A 14 -3.20 -3.29 5.88
N GLU A 15 -1.93 -3.42 6.18
CA GLU A 15 -1.03 -2.31 6.50
C GLU A 15 -0.05 -2.09 5.36
N VAL A 16 0.10 -0.85 4.89
CA VAL A 16 1.06 -0.48 3.85
C VAL A 16 1.99 0.60 4.37
N THR A 17 3.29 0.34 4.34
CA THR A 17 4.34 1.24 4.82
C THR A 17 5.30 1.58 3.68
N ILE A 18 5.48 2.86 3.42
CA ILE A 18 6.55 3.42 2.59
C ILE A 18 7.32 4.40 3.47
N ASP A 19 8.49 4.03 3.93
CA ASP A 19 9.35 4.85 4.79
C ASP A 19 10.72 4.99 4.15
N ASP A 20 10.93 6.12 3.47
CA ASP A 20 12.15 6.39 2.70
C ASP A 20 13.38 6.59 3.61
N ASP A 21 13.16 7.22 4.78
CA ASP A 21 14.20 7.51 5.77
C ASP A 21 14.88 6.24 6.29
N ASN A 22 14.11 5.17 6.54
CA ASN A 22 14.63 3.87 6.95
C ASN A 22 14.69 2.83 5.83
N GLY A 23 14.41 3.21 4.57
CA GLY A 23 14.38 2.30 3.42
C GLY A 23 13.41 1.12 3.59
N ARG A 24 12.28 1.35 4.25
CA ARG A 24 11.30 0.30 4.60
C ARG A 24 10.06 0.41 3.73
N TYR A 25 9.88 -0.58 2.86
CA TYR A 25 8.73 -0.70 1.97
C TYR A 25 8.06 -2.05 2.24
N THR A 26 6.97 -2.05 3.00
CA THR A 26 6.34 -3.30 3.46
C THR A 26 4.83 -3.27 3.30
N ILE A 27 4.25 -4.43 2.99
CA ILE A 27 2.82 -4.69 3.08
C ILE A 27 2.59 -5.81 4.09
N ARG A 28 1.67 -5.62 5.02
CA ARG A 28 1.14 -6.67 5.87
C ARG A 28 -0.30 -6.95 5.45
N LYS A 29 -0.60 -8.20 5.13
CA LYS A 29 -1.94 -8.65 4.72
C LYS A 29 -2.78 -9.04 5.94
N SER A 30 -4.09 -9.13 5.73
CA SER A 30 -5.09 -9.55 6.72
C SER A 30 -4.82 -10.96 7.28
N ASP A 31 -4.25 -11.84 6.47
CA ASP A 31 -3.89 -13.23 6.83
C ASP A 31 -2.52 -13.35 7.54
N THR A 32 -2.04 -12.30 8.21
CA THR A 32 -0.72 -12.24 8.90
C THR A 32 0.53 -12.36 8.02
N SER A 33 0.37 -12.78 6.77
CA SER A 33 1.41 -12.76 5.73
C SER A 33 1.85 -11.32 5.38
N GLY A 34 3.06 -11.14 4.86
CA GLY A 34 3.54 -9.83 4.41
C GLY A 34 4.53 -9.91 3.27
N GLU A 35 4.74 -8.79 2.59
CA GLU A 35 5.67 -8.62 1.47
C GLU A 35 6.63 -7.47 1.81
N TYR A 36 7.91 -7.63 1.46
CA TYR A 36 8.94 -6.59 1.57
C TYR A 36 9.43 -6.26 0.16
N PHE A 37 9.66 -4.99 -0.11
CA PHE A 37 10.09 -4.48 -1.42
C PHE A 37 11.39 -3.71 -1.28
N ASN A 38 12.21 -3.69 -2.34
CA ASN A 38 13.48 -2.95 -2.32
C ASN A 38 13.31 -1.48 -2.72
N SER A 39 12.13 -1.09 -3.22
CA SER A 39 11.85 0.27 -3.68
C SER A 39 10.37 0.61 -3.53
N PRO A 40 10.02 1.89 -3.34
CA PRO A 40 8.63 2.32 -3.22
C PRO A 40 7.84 2.05 -4.51
N ARG A 41 8.48 2.18 -5.68
CA ARG A 41 7.87 1.89 -6.98
C ARG A 41 7.45 0.43 -7.13
N GLU A 42 8.29 -0.50 -6.68
CA GLU A 42 7.95 -1.94 -6.69
C GLU A 42 6.72 -2.21 -5.82
N LEU A 43 6.67 -1.63 -4.62
CA LEU A 43 5.51 -1.73 -3.72
C LEU A 43 4.25 -1.18 -4.39
N ILE A 44 4.32 0.01 -4.98
CA ILE A 44 3.17 0.68 -5.61
C ILE A 44 2.62 -0.14 -6.79
N GLN A 45 3.51 -0.68 -7.62
CA GLN A 45 3.10 -1.56 -8.72
C GLN A 45 2.46 -2.85 -8.20
N TRP A 46 3.05 -3.46 -7.17
CA TRP A 46 2.48 -4.65 -6.56
C TRP A 46 1.07 -4.39 -6.00
N VAL A 47 0.86 -3.28 -5.28
CA VAL A 47 -0.47 -2.88 -4.76
C VAL A 47 -1.49 -2.75 -5.89
N LYS A 48 -1.13 -2.10 -7.01
CA LYS A 48 -2.03 -1.90 -8.16
C LYS A 48 -2.42 -3.21 -8.85
N VAL A 49 -1.58 -4.24 -8.77
CA VAL A 49 -1.80 -5.54 -9.41
C VAL A 49 -2.52 -6.52 -8.50
N HIS A 50 -2.22 -6.49 -7.20
CA HIS A 50 -2.66 -7.52 -6.24
C HIS A 50 -3.86 -7.10 -5.40
N PHE A 51 -4.17 -5.81 -5.28
CA PHE A 51 -5.30 -5.32 -4.49
C PHE A 51 -6.37 -4.68 -5.36
N HIS A 52 -7.62 -5.03 -5.07
CA HIS A 52 -8.82 -4.48 -5.67
C HIS A 52 -9.67 -3.74 -4.64
N PRO A 53 -10.32 -2.63 -5.03
CA PRO A 53 -11.14 -1.84 -4.11
C PRO A 53 -12.28 -2.63 -3.46
N ASP A 54 -12.83 -3.63 -4.17
CA ASP A 54 -13.92 -4.49 -3.71
C ASP A 54 -13.51 -5.45 -2.57
N GLU A 55 -12.21 -5.60 -2.30
CA GLU A 55 -11.69 -6.42 -1.19
C GLU A 55 -11.72 -5.68 0.16
N PHE A 56 -12.02 -4.37 0.15
CA PHE A 56 -11.93 -3.51 1.33
C PHE A 56 -13.30 -2.99 1.78
N CYS A 57 -13.47 -2.89 3.11
CA CYS A 57 -14.67 -2.34 3.76
C CYS A 57 -14.98 -0.89 3.36
N HIS A 58 -13.93 -0.15 3.00
CA HIS A 58 -13.97 1.26 2.64
C HIS A 58 -13.18 1.47 1.34
N PRO A 59 -13.80 1.25 0.17
CA PRO A 59 -13.12 1.38 -1.12
C PRO A 59 -12.58 2.80 -1.36
N ASP A 60 -13.21 3.82 -0.80
CA ASP A 60 -12.72 5.20 -0.86
C ASP A 60 -11.37 5.39 -0.16
N LYS A 61 -11.11 4.67 0.94
CA LYS A 61 -9.81 4.71 1.64
C LYS A 61 -8.71 4.06 0.82
N PHE A 62 -9.02 2.97 0.13
CA PHE A 62 -8.09 2.36 -0.82
C PHE A 62 -7.77 3.30 -2.00
N ARG A 63 -8.79 3.98 -2.56
CA ARG A 63 -8.60 4.96 -3.64
C ARG A 63 -7.80 6.19 -3.22
N GLU A 64 -8.02 6.68 -2.00
CA GLU A 64 -7.25 7.76 -1.38
C GLU A 64 -5.77 7.36 -1.25
N MET A 65 -5.50 6.14 -0.78
CA MET A 65 -4.15 5.59 -0.71
C MET A 65 -3.48 5.52 -2.10
N LEU A 66 -4.19 4.98 -3.11
CA LEU A 66 -3.66 4.91 -4.49
C LEU A 66 -3.35 6.30 -5.06
N SER A 67 -4.19 7.29 -4.77
CA SER A 67 -3.97 8.68 -5.19
C SER A 67 -2.70 9.24 -4.55
N LYS A 68 -2.52 9.04 -3.24
CA LYS A 68 -1.32 9.47 -2.51
C LYS A 68 -0.05 8.79 -3.02
N MET A 69 -0.12 7.50 -3.34
CA MET A 69 0.99 6.76 -3.96
C MET A 69 1.33 7.27 -5.36
N ALA A 70 0.33 7.62 -6.17
CA ALA A 70 0.55 8.19 -7.49
C ALA A 70 1.16 9.60 -7.42
N GLU A 71 0.71 10.44 -6.48
CA GLU A 71 1.33 11.74 -6.20
C GLU A 71 2.79 11.59 -5.78
N TYR A 72 3.09 10.58 -4.94
CA TYR A 72 4.46 10.27 -4.52
C TYR A 72 5.33 9.80 -5.70
N GLU A 73 4.86 8.83 -6.50
CA GLU A 73 5.56 8.30 -7.68
C GLU A 73 5.86 9.41 -8.71
N LEU A 74 4.95 10.38 -8.87
CA LEU A 74 5.14 11.51 -9.77
C LEU A 74 6.17 12.51 -9.23
N ASN A 75 6.19 12.77 -7.92
CA ASN A 75 7.19 13.63 -7.30
C ASN A 75 8.60 13.04 -7.34
N GLU A 76 8.76 11.72 -7.14
CA GLU A 76 10.06 11.04 -7.29
C GLU A 76 10.67 11.22 -8.68
N LEU A 77 9.85 11.36 -9.74
CA LEU A 77 10.32 11.54 -11.12
C LEU A 77 10.71 12.98 -11.48
N LEU A 78 10.39 13.95 -10.61
CA LEU A 78 10.65 15.37 -10.84
C LEU A 78 11.96 15.87 -10.21
N TYR A 79 12.72 14.97 -9.56
CA TYR A 79 14.03 15.23 -8.95
C TYR A 79 15.07 14.20 -9.44
#